data_AF-A0A9P7VLV5-F1
#
_entry.id   AF-A0A9P7VLV5-F1
#
_cell.length_a   1.000
_cell.length_b   1.000
_cell.length_c   1.000
_cell.angle_alpha   90.00
_cell.angle_beta   90.00
_cell.angle_gamma   90.00
#
_symmetry.space_group_name_H-M   'P 1'
#
loop_
_entity.id
_entity.type
_entity.pdbx_description
1 polymer ?
#
loop_
_entity_poly.entity_id
_entity_poly.type
_entity_poly.pdbx_seq_one_letter_code
_entity_poly.pdbx_strand_id
1 'polypeptide(L)'
;CRRQLSKYTCPTCNLPYCSLTCFRSPAHGDCSETFYKNEIQRDVGADQNLKAEERIKMMEMLKRFEAMENKEDEDGVDGLAERFEGIDLDNTDELWSRLTPAERTKFLNAVADPSSELARSLLASEEYERSPWWE
;
A
#
# COMPACT_ATOMS: atom_id res chain seq x y z
N CYS A 1 24.80 23.53 42.10
CA CYS A 1 24.25 24.73 42.79
C CYS A 1 24.95 25.08 44.11
N ARG A 2 25.77 24.21 44.73
CA ARG A 2 26.42 24.44 46.04
C ARG A 2 25.44 24.70 47.22
N ARG A 3 24.16 24.39 47.04
CA ARG A 3 23.10 24.57 48.07
C ARG A 3 22.76 23.28 48.83
N GLN A 4 23.10 22.13 48.24
CA GLN A 4 22.80 20.81 48.78
C GLN A 4 23.92 19.84 48.40
N LEU A 5 24.04 18.75 49.17
CA LEU A 5 24.96 17.67 48.88
C LEU A 5 24.64 17.05 47.51
N SER A 6 25.67 16.69 46.77
CA SER A 6 25.53 16.00 45.49
C SER A 6 24.98 14.60 45.69
N LYS A 7 23.98 14.23 44.88
CA LYS A 7 23.37 12.90 44.88
C LYS A 7 23.91 12.02 43.76
N TYR A 8 24.43 12.65 42.70
CA TYR A 8 24.85 11.98 41.48
C TYR A 8 26.14 12.61 40.96
N THR A 9 26.86 11.87 40.11
CA THR A 9 28.11 12.29 39.48
C THR A 9 28.01 12.07 37.97
N CYS A 10 28.41 13.05 37.16
CA CYS A 10 28.42 12.88 35.71
C CYS A 10 29.51 11.87 35.30
N PRO A 11 29.21 10.85 34.48
CA PRO A 11 30.21 9.87 34.05
C PRO A 11 31.24 10.43 33.07
N THR A 12 30.95 11.56 32.43
CA THR A 12 31.81 12.14 31.37
C THR A 12 32.83 13.11 31.95
N CYS A 13 32.41 14.00 32.85
CA CYS A 13 33.28 15.03 33.43
C CYS A 13 33.51 14.88 34.94
N ASN A 14 32.93 13.84 35.57
CA ASN A 14 33.01 13.58 37.01
C ASN A 14 32.49 14.71 37.91
N LEU A 15 31.71 15.65 37.35
CA LEU A 15 31.16 16.76 38.12
C LEU A 15 29.99 16.28 39.00
N PRO A 16 30.01 16.54 40.31
CA PRO A 16 28.91 16.19 41.21
C PRO A 16 27.72 17.15 41.05
N TYR A 17 26.51 16.58 40.95
CA TYR A 17 25.25 17.30 40.85
C TYR A 17 24.18 16.73 41.78
N CYS A 18 23.18 17.55 42.13
CA CYS A 18 22.15 17.20 43.12
C CYS A 18 20.78 16.91 42.52
N SER A 19 20.52 17.38 41.29
CA SER A 19 19.23 17.31 40.61
C SER A 19 19.40 17.55 39.11
N LEU A 20 18.38 17.21 38.31
CA LEU A 20 18.35 17.49 36.87
C LEU A 20 18.51 18.98 36.54
N THR A 21 18.04 19.87 37.41
CA THR A 21 18.22 21.32 37.25
C THR A 21 19.69 21.75 37.34
N CYS A 22 20.51 21.04 38.12
CA CYS A 22 21.96 21.27 38.15
C CYS A 22 22.68 20.56 37.00
N PHE A 23 22.16 19.42 36.54
CA PHE A 23 22.67 18.75 35.35
C PHE A 23 22.49 19.59 34.08
N ARG A 24 21.34 20.26 33.92
CA ARG A 24 21.00 21.18 32.80
C ARG A 24 21.52 22.62 32.99
N SER A 25 22.26 22.89 34.06
CA SER A 25 22.75 24.24 34.31
C SER A 25 23.85 24.60 33.31
N PRO A 26 24.04 25.88 32.97
CA PRO A 26 25.11 26.30 32.05
C PRO A 26 26.51 25.90 32.54
N ALA A 27 26.69 25.68 33.84
CA ALA A 27 27.95 25.17 34.41
C ALA A 27 28.25 23.69 34.03
N HIS A 28 27.27 22.96 33.55
CA HIS A 28 27.36 21.57 33.09
C HIS A 28 26.69 21.41 31.71
N GLY A 29 26.73 22.48 30.90
CA GLY A 29 26.07 22.56 29.59
C GLY A 29 26.61 21.52 28.61
N ASP A 30 27.92 21.49 28.40
CA ASP A 30 28.59 20.67 27.38
C ASP A 30 28.26 19.17 27.48
N CYS A 31 28.28 18.62 28.69
CA CYS A 31 27.94 17.21 28.92
C CYS A 31 26.43 16.94 28.85
N SER A 32 25.60 17.91 29.21
CA SER A 32 24.14 17.75 29.15
C SER A 32 23.63 17.81 27.71
N GLU A 33 24.16 18.73 26.90
CA GLU A 33 23.78 18.91 25.50
C GLU A 33 24.18 17.72 24.64
N THR A 34 25.41 17.22 24.82
CA THR A 34 25.88 16.01 24.12
C THR A 34 25.03 14.79 24.45
N PHE A 35 24.65 14.61 25.72
CA PHE A 35 23.72 13.55 26.13
C PHE A 35 22.35 13.68 25.43
N TYR A 36 21.74 14.87 25.43
CA TYR A 36 20.45 15.08 24.76
C TYR A 36 20.54 14.85 23.25
N LYS A 37 21.59 15.35 22.61
CA LYS A 37 21.81 15.17 21.17
C LYS A 37 21.91 13.69 20.80
N ASN A 38 22.67 12.92 21.57
CA ASN A 38 22.85 11.49 21.31
C ASN A 38 21.54 10.71 21.50
N GLU A 39 20.75 11.04 22.53
CA GLU A 39 19.48 10.39 22.78
C GLU A 39 18.47 10.67 21.65
N ILE A 40 18.37 11.92 21.21
CA ILE A 40 17.50 12.31 20.07
C ILE A 40 17.96 11.61 18.78
N GLN A 41 19.27 11.56 18.52
CA GLN A 41 19.80 10.91 17.32
C GLN A 41 19.50 9.41 17.31
N ARG A 42 19.56 8.75 18.48
CA ARG A 42 19.23 7.33 18.62
C ARG A 42 17.73 7.09 18.39
N ASP A 43 16.87 7.92 18.99
CA ASP A 43 15.42 7.76 18.88
C ASP A 43 14.95 8.03 17.43
N VAL A 44 15.44 9.10 16.80
CA VAL A 44 15.13 9.40 15.38
C VAL A 44 15.66 8.31 14.46
N GLY A 45 16.84 7.77 14.72
CA GLY A 45 17.41 6.67 13.93
C GLY A 45 16.61 5.36 14.05
N ALA A 46 16.08 5.06 15.23
CA ALA A 46 15.23 3.89 15.45
C ALA A 46 13.90 3.99 14.69
N ASP A 47 13.26 5.16 14.70
CA ASP A 47 12.00 5.41 13.99
C ASP A 47 12.13 5.35 12.46
N GLN A 48 13.29 5.72 11.91
CA GLN A 48 13.52 5.63 10.47
C GLN A 48 13.64 4.19 9.97
N ASN A 49 14.23 3.29 10.75
CA ASN A 49 14.33 1.88 10.38
C ASN A 49 12.96 1.18 10.41
N LEU A 50 12.11 1.47 11.40
CA LEU A 50 10.76 0.91 11.47
C LEU A 50 9.91 1.31 10.25
N LYS A 51 9.97 2.58 9.83
CA LYS A 51 9.27 3.06 8.64
C LYS A 51 9.77 2.42 7.34
N ALA A 52 11.05 2.10 7.26
CA ALA A 52 11.62 1.43 6.09
C ALA A 52 11.12 -0.02 5.98
N GLU A 53 11.11 -0.77 7.08
CA GLU A 53 10.61 -2.14 7.13
C GLU A 53 9.10 -2.21 6.86
N GLU A 54 8.32 -1.32 7.46
CA GLU A 54 6.88 -1.20 7.20
C GLU A 54 6.60 -0.88 5.73
N ARG A 55 7.37 0.03 5.14
CA ARG A 55 7.25 0.37 3.71
C ARG A 55 7.59 -0.83 2.81
N ILE A 56 8.62 -1.60 3.13
CA ILE A 56 8.97 -2.82 2.36
C ILE A 56 7.84 -3.83 2.44
N LYS A 57 7.29 -4.07 3.63
CA LYS A 57 6.17 -4.99 3.83
C LYS A 57 4.91 -4.56 3.10
N MET A 58 4.61 -3.25 3.10
CA MET A 58 3.51 -2.69 2.32
C MET A 58 3.70 -2.92 0.82
N MET A 59 4.89 -2.63 0.29
CA MET A 59 5.22 -2.85 -1.12
C MET A 59 5.15 -4.33 -1.52
N GLU A 60 5.55 -5.25 -0.63
CA GLU A 60 5.44 -6.69 -0.86
C GLU A 60 3.98 -7.15 -0.95
N MET A 61 3.10 -6.63 -0.09
CA MET A 61 1.66 -6.92 -0.17
C MET A 61 1.04 -6.44 -1.49
N LEU A 62 1.37 -5.22 -1.93
CA LEU A 62 0.93 -4.67 -3.21
C LEU A 62 1.39 -5.55 -4.39
N LYS A 63 2.67 -5.91 -4.43
CA LYS A 63 3.23 -6.77 -5.48
C LYS A 63 2.58 -8.17 -5.53
N ARG A 64 2.22 -8.72 -4.37
CA ARG A 64 1.51 -10.00 -4.29
C ARG A 64 0.10 -9.92 -4.87
N PHE A 65 -0.57 -8.78 -4.73
CA PHE A 65 -1.91 -8.56 -5.28
C PHE A 65 -1.87 -8.44 -6.80
N GLU A 66 -0.96 -7.63 -7.33
CA GLU A 66 -0.73 -7.47 -8.78
C GLU A 66 -0.38 -8.81 -9.46
N ALA A 67 0.44 -9.65 -8.81
CA ALA A 67 0.78 -10.97 -9.34
C ALA A 67 -0.38 -11.99 -9.31
N MET A 68 -1.41 -11.77 -8.48
CA MET A 68 -2.65 -12.55 -8.52
C MET A 68 -3.57 -12.07 -9.64
N GLU A 69 -3.67 -10.76 -9.84
CA GLU A 69 -4.48 -10.15 -10.91
C GLU A 69 -3.93 -10.52 -12.31
N ASN A 70 -2.63 -10.38 -12.53
CA ASN A 70 -2.02 -10.63 -13.84
C ASN A 70 -2.00 -12.12 -14.24
N LYS A 71 -2.32 -13.05 -13.34
CA LYS A 71 -2.50 -14.48 -13.67
C LYS A 71 -3.89 -14.79 -14.22
N GLU A 72 -4.84 -13.88 -14.09
CA GLU A 72 -6.18 -14.06 -14.64
C GLU A 72 -6.29 -13.53 -16.08
N ASP A 73 -5.30 -12.79 -16.57
CA ASP A 73 -5.29 -12.16 -17.90
C ASP A 73 -4.42 -12.87 -18.95
N GLU A 74 -3.73 -13.96 -18.59
CA GLU A 74 -2.89 -14.72 -19.54
C GLU A 74 -3.70 -15.69 -20.43
N ASP A 75 -5.00 -15.86 -20.16
CA ASP A 75 -5.92 -16.65 -21.00
C ASP A 75 -6.72 -15.75 -21.97
N GLY A 76 -6.10 -15.43 -23.11
CA GLY A 76 -6.76 -15.59 -24.40
C GLY A 76 -7.58 -14.42 -24.96
N VAL A 77 -6.91 -13.44 -25.57
CA VAL A 77 -7.49 -12.69 -26.70
C VAL A 77 -7.17 -13.32 -28.07
N ASP A 78 -6.17 -14.21 -28.14
CA ASP A 78 -5.65 -14.75 -29.41
C ASP A 78 -6.49 -15.89 -30.01
N GLY A 79 -7.38 -16.52 -29.21
CA GLY A 79 -8.23 -17.64 -29.66
C GLY A 79 -9.73 -17.36 -29.71
N LEU A 80 -10.18 -16.19 -29.24
CA LEU A 80 -11.61 -15.86 -29.20
C LEU A 80 -12.12 -15.54 -30.61
N ALA A 81 -11.40 -14.74 -31.39
CA ALA A 81 -11.81 -14.38 -32.75
C ALA A 81 -11.94 -15.62 -33.66
N GLU A 82 -11.01 -16.57 -33.55
CA GLU A 82 -11.04 -17.82 -34.32
C GLU A 82 -12.18 -18.76 -33.88
N ARG A 83 -12.51 -18.81 -32.58
CA ARG A 83 -13.63 -19.61 -32.05
C ARG A 83 -15.00 -19.09 -32.48
N PHE A 84 -15.09 -17.80 -32.80
CA PHE A 84 -16.34 -17.09 -33.11
C PHE A 84 -16.53 -16.79 -34.61
N GLU A 85 -15.60 -17.22 -35.46
CA GLU A 85 -15.72 -17.05 -36.91
C GLU A 85 -16.92 -17.87 -37.44
N GLY A 86 -17.88 -17.17 -38.07
CA GLY A 86 -19.07 -17.80 -38.68
C GLY A 86 -20.23 -18.12 -37.72
N ILE A 87 -20.23 -17.58 -36.50
CA ILE A 87 -21.33 -17.78 -35.54
C ILE A 87 -22.52 -16.84 -35.84
N ASP A 88 -23.71 -17.40 -35.70
CA ASP A 88 -24.96 -16.64 -35.66
C ASP A 88 -25.12 -15.99 -34.28
N LEU A 89 -25.00 -14.66 -34.22
CA LEU A 89 -25.12 -13.88 -32.98
C LEU A 89 -26.55 -13.88 -32.42
N ASP A 90 -27.55 -14.29 -33.20
CA ASP A 90 -28.93 -14.42 -32.73
C ASP A 90 -29.17 -15.72 -31.95
N ASN A 91 -28.24 -16.70 -32.02
CA ASN A 91 -28.32 -17.94 -31.26
C ASN A 91 -27.53 -17.87 -29.94
N THR A 92 -28.15 -17.25 -28.93
CA THR A 92 -27.54 -17.00 -27.61
C THR A 92 -27.08 -18.27 -26.88
N ASP A 93 -27.75 -19.40 -27.09
CA ASP A 93 -27.42 -20.66 -26.42
C ASP A 93 -26.13 -21.28 -26.98
N GLU A 94 -25.94 -21.19 -28.31
CA GLU A 94 -24.72 -21.65 -28.97
C GLU A 94 -23.52 -20.80 -28.57
N LEU A 95 -23.70 -19.48 -28.54
CA LEU A 95 -22.70 -18.52 -28.08
C LEU A 95 -22.27 -18.82 -26.63
N TRP A 96 -23.24 -19.03 -25.74
CA TRP A 96 -22.97 -19.33 -24.33
C TRP A 96 -22.23 -20.66 -24.17
N SER A 97 -22.57 -21.68 -24.96
CA SER A 97 -21.96 -23.02 -24.90
C SER A 97 -20.47 -23.04 -25.29
N ARG A 98 -20.05 -22.12 -26.17
CA ARG A 98 -18.68 -22.03 -26.66
C ARG A 98 -17.73 -21.30 -25.71
N LEU A 99 -18.22 -20.47 -24.79
CA LEU A 99 -17.37 -19.79 -23.79
C LEU A 99 -16.72 -20.80 -22.83
N THR A 100 -15.49 -20.50 -22.40
CA THR A 100 -14.83 -21.24 -21.34
C THR A 100 -15.53 -20.97 -19.98
N PRO A 101 -15.41 -21.89 -19.00
CA PRO A 101 -15.98 -21.65 -17.68
C PRO A 101 -15.47 -20.37 -17.02
N ALA A 102 -14.22 -19.99 -17.26
CA ALA A 102 -13.61 -18.76 -16.74
C ALA A 102 -14.19 -17.50 -17.42
N GLU A 103 -14.40 -17.53 -18.74
CA GLU A 103 -15.05 -16.42 -19.47
C GLU A 103 -16.49 -16.22 -18.96
N ARG A 104 -17.23 -17.30 -18.71
CA ARG A 104 -18.60 -17.24 -18.17
C ARG A 104 -18.65 -16.62 -16.77
N THR A 105 -17.74 -16.99 -15.87
CA THR A 105 -17.72 -16.42 -14.51
C THR A 105 -17.32 -14.95 -14.54
N LYS A 106 -16.35 -14.56 -15.37
CA LYS A 106 -15.99 -13.15 -15.58
C LYS A 106 -17.20 -12.32 -16.03
N PHE A 107 -17.95 -12.81 -17.02
CA PHE A 107 -19.16 -12.16 -17.49
C PHE A 107 -20.24 -12.07 -16.40
N LEU A 108 -20.55 -13.16 -15.71
CA LEU A 108 -21.57 -13.18 -14.66
C LEU A 108 -21.19 -12.23 -13.50
N ASN A 109 -19.92 -12.15 -13.13
CA ASN A 109 -19.44 -11.22 -12.11
C ASN A 109 -19.60 -9.76 -12.54
N ALA A 110 -19.31 -9.44 -13.80
CA ALA A 110 -19.51 -8.08 -14.34
C ALA A 110 -21.00 -7.70 -14.38
N VAL A 111 -21.89 -8.64 -14.69
CA VAL A 111 -23.35 -8.41 -14.69
C VAL A 111 -23.90 -8.28 -13.27
N ALA A 112 -23.38 -9.08 -12.32
CA ALA A 112 -23.82 -9.06 -10.93
C ALA A 112 -23.40 -7.77 -10.21
N ASP A 113 -22.25 -7.20 -10.54
CA ASP A 113 -21.77 -5.93 -9.98
C ASP A 113 -21.56 -4.87 -11.07
N PRO A 114 -22.58 -4.03 -11.34
CA PRO A 114 -22.47 -2.92 -12.28
C PRO A 114 -21.44 -1.85 -11.89
N SER A 115 -20.95 -1.87 -10.65
CA SER A 115 -19.94 -0.92 -10.16
C SER A 115 -18.50 -1.43 -10.30
N SER A 116 -18.33 -2.70 -10.68
CA SER A 116 -17.04 -3.31 -10.98
C SER A 116 -16.31 -2.55 -12.10
N GLU A 117 -14.98 -2.48 -12.04
CA GLU A 117 -14.15 -1.78 -13.02
C GLU A 117 -14.37 -2.31 -14.45
N LEU A 118 -14.48 -3.63 -14.60
CA LEU A 118 -14.79 -4.27 -15.88
C LEU A 118 -16.15 -3.84 -16.42
N ALA A 119 -17.20 -3.86 -15.58
CA ALA A 119 -18.54 -3.44 -15.97
C ALA A 119 -18.58 -1.95 -16.35
N ARG A 120 -17.86 -1.10 -15.59
CA ARG A 120 -17.75 0.32 -15.87
C ARG A 120 -17.01 0.60 -17.17
N SER A 121 -15.93 -0.13 -17.45
CA SER A 121 -15.18 -0.04 -18.71
C SER A 121 -16.06 -0.43 -19.90
N LEU A 122 -16.78 -1.56 -19.81
CA LEU A 122 -17.69 -2.04 -20.87
C LEU A 122 -18.88 -1.10 -21.11
N LEU A 123 -19.44 -0.49 -20.05
CA LEU A 123 -20.57 0.43 -20.16
C LEU A 123 -20.15 1.86 -20.52
N ALA A 124 -18.88 2.20 -20.31
CA ALA A 124 -18.29 3.49 -20.68
C ALA A 124 -17.71 3.48 -22.10
N SER A 125 -17.56 2.32 -22.74
CA SER A 125 -17.13 2.25 -24.12
C SER A 125 -18.11 3.01 -25.02
N GLU A 126 -17.54 3.87 -25.85
CA GLU A 126 -18.23 4.91 -26.63
C GLU A 126 -18.95 4.35 -27.87
N GLU A 127 -18.85 3.03 -28.09
CA GLU A 127 -19.35 2.32 -29.27
C GLU A 127 -20.85 2.03 -29.21
N TYR A 128 -21.46 2.15 -28.02
CA TYR A 128 -22.92 2.13 -27.89
C TYR A 128 -23.41 3.57 -27.80
N GLU A 129 -23.82 4.14 -28.95
CA GLU A 129 -24.62 5.36 -28.95
C GLU A 129 -25.79 5.14 -28.00
N ARG A 130 -25.80 5.86 -26.87
CA ARG A 130 -26.86 5.82 -25.86
C ARG A 130 -28.15 6.49 -26.36
N SER A 131 -28.43 6.36 -27.64
CA SER A 131 -29.72 6.71 -28.21
C SER A 131 -30.73 5.70 -27.67
N PRO A 132 -31.85 6.17 -27.12
CA PRO A 132 -32.91 5.27 -26.73
C PRO A 132 -33.37 4.47 -27.94
N TRP A 133 -33.46 3.15 -27.81
CA TRP A 133 -33.89 2.26 -28.91
C TRP A 133 -35.32 2.53 -29.42
N TRP A 134 -36.05 3.46 -28.79
CA TRP A 134 -37.43 3.84 -29.08
C TRP A 134 -37.57 5.22 -29.76
N GLU A 135 -36.47 5.86 -30.16
CA GLU A 135 -36.48 6.97 -31.14
C GLU A 135 -36.34 6.43 -32.57
#